data_AF-K0S1T3-F1
#
_entry.id   AF-K0S1T3-F1
#
_cell.length_a   1.000
_cell.length_b   1.000
_cell.length_c   1.000
_cell.angle_alpha   90.00
_cell.angle_beta   90.00
_cell.angle_gamma   90.00
#
_symmetry.space_group_name_H-M   'P 1'
#
loop_
_entity.id
_entity.type
_entity.pdbx_description
1 polymer ?
#
loop_
_entity_poly.entity_id
_entity_poly.type
_entity_poly.pdbx_seq_one_letter_code
_entity_poly.pdbx_strand_id
1 'polypeptide(L)'
;MTPRPVAGQYLTKTLFRKAVTCPRKLVYAIRPDLYPSQVTSGDGLAQYLADEGVRFGNYCKGMFPQGVEVGLSGTAPTVENLVAETAGLLKRDTKRITVFEGAIRHEKFFLRPDILDRVTNEDSTELRLIEVKAKSWNSNKSYESLMWTRGKPKASFLRYVQDVAFQAMVAKLSYPEYKVSSWLMMPDRAKVMNGGNLCDTNFDEQVNSEGDENLVLADNQGIATLVNVDDAVAQVTDDFIDGRGLSEVASSWADAIQGDSSIDANIGARCSSCEYRDGKAFKMCWEEATKDDSHADLILDLHAISEKKVKHFLQQKKYQMSDLTHQDFELNSGGMPNEV
;
A
#
# COMPACT_ATOMS: atom_id res chain seq x y z
N MET A 1 -15.38 -5.71 14.80
CA MET A 1 -14.99 -6.06 13.42
C MET A 1 -15.31 -4.86 12.55
N THR A 2 -14.33 -4.37 11.78
CA THR A 2 -14.56 -3.26 10.85
C THR A 2 -15.46 -3.74 9.71
N PRO A 3 -16.41 -2.93 9.23
CA PRO A 3 -17.25 -3.31 8.11
C PRO A 3 -16.39 -3.53 6.88
N ARG A 4 -16.56 -4.67 6.23
CA ARG A 4 -16.07 -4.82 4.86
C ARG A 4 -17.16 -4.33 3.92
N PRO A 5 -16.83 -3.44 2.97
CA PRO A 5 -17.75 -3.13 1.88
C PRO A 5 -18.17 -4.40 1.14
N VAL A 6 -19.33 -4.36 0.48
CA VAL A 6 -19.75 -5.45 -0.40
C VAL A 6 -18.65 -5.68 -1.44
N ALA A 7 -18.25 -6.94 -1.63
CA ALA A 7 -17.16 -7.29 -2.52
C ALA A 7 -17.47 -6.83 -3.95
N GLY A 8 -16.52 -6.15 -4.59
CA GLY A 8 -16.69 -5.58 -5.93
C GLY A 8 -17.34 -4.20 -6.00
N GLN A 9 -17.81 -3.63 -4.88
CA GLN A 9 -18.49 -2.32 -4.92
C GLN A 9 -17.52 -1.13 -5.02
N TYR A 10 -16.39 -1.18 -4.31
CA TYR A 10 -15.44 -0.07 -4.21
C TYR A 10 -13.99 -0.54 -4.35
N LEU A 11 -13.16 0.28 -5.00
CA LEU A 11 -11.72 0.10 -4.99
C LEU A 11 -11.21 0.61 -3.63
N THR A 12 -10.87 -0.36 -2.78
CA THR A 12 -10.30 -0.10 -1.45
C THR A 12 -8.79 -0.06 -1.50
N LYS A 13 -8.14 0.53 -0.48
CA LYS A 13 -6.67 0.52 -0.31
C LYS A 13 -6.09 -0.90 -0.45
N THR A 14 -6.73 -1.91 0.14
CA THR A 14 -6.28 -3.31 0.03
C THR A 14 -6.35 -3.83 -1.41
N LEU A 15 -7.42 -3.54 -2.14
CA LEU A 15 -7.57 -3.93 -3.55
C LEU A 15 -6.58 -3.18 -4.45
N PHE A 16 -6.41 -1.88 -4.23
CA PHE A 16 -5.42 -1.06 -4.92
C PHE A 16 -4.01 -1.65 -4.77
N ARG A 17 -3.58 -1.99 -3.55
CA ARG A 17 -2.28 -2.65 -3.33
C ARG A 17 -2.11 -3.95 -4.10
N LYS A 18 -3.17 -4.78 -4.15
CA LYS A 18 -3.14 -6.02 -4.94
C LYS A 18 -2.94 -5.70 -6.42
N ALA A 19 -3.68 -4.72 -6.93
CA ALA A 19 -3.62 -4.31 -8.33
C ALA A 19 -2.25 -3.74 -8.73
N VAL A 20 -1.61 -2.96 -7.86
CA VAL A 20 -0.24 -2.47 -8.05
C VAL A 20 0.75 -3.62 -8.28
N THR A 21 0.60 -4.73 -7.57
CA THR A 21 1.46 -5.91 -7.79
C THR A 21 1.08 -6.67 -9.07
N CYS A 22 -0.21 -6.80 -9.35
CA CYS A 22 -0.75 -7.43 -10.55
C CYS A 22 -2.25 -7.08 -10.65
N PRO A 23 -2.69 -6.29 -11.65
CA PRO A 23 -4.09 -5.89 -11.80
C PRO A 23 -5.06 -7.08 -11.84
N ARG A 24 -4.62 -8.20 -12.44
CA ARG A 24 -5.44 -9.42 -12.57
C ARG A 24 -5.88 -9.99 -11.22
N LYS A 25 -5.17 -9.70 -10.12
CA LYS A 25 -5.57 -10.12 -8.77
C LYS A 25 -6.93 -9.56 -8.36
N LEU A 26 -7.35 -8.43 -8.91
CA LEU A 26 -8.67 -7.84 -8.64
C LEU A 26 -9.81 -8.80 -8.98
N VAL A 27 -9.69 -9.54 -10.09
CA VAL A 27 -10.67 -10.53 -10.56
C VAL A 27 -10.95 -11.62 -9.51
N TYR A 28 -9.94 -11.97 -8.72
CA TYR A 28 -10.01 -13.01 -7.70
C TYR A 28 -10.32 -12.42 -6.31
N ALA A 29 -9.72 -11.27 -5.98
CA ALA A 29 -9.83 -10.65 -4.68
C ALA A 29 -11.25 -10.20 -4.30
N ILE A 30 -12.10 -9.90 -5.31
CA ILE A 30 -13.52 -9.59 -5.09
C ILE A 30 -14.40 -10.84 -4.91
N ARG A 31 -13.84 -12.05 -5.06
CA ARG A 31 -14.54 -13.33 -4.90
C ARG A 31 -13.70 -14.31 -4.06
N PRO A 32 -13.36 -13.95 -2.81
CA PRO A 32 -12.45 -14.74 -1.98
C PRO A 32 -12.97 -16.15 -1.68
N ASP A 33 -14.29 -16.35 -1.62
CA ASP A 33 -14.90 -17.67 -1.39
C ASP A 33 -14.67 -18.64 -2.57
N LEU A 34 -14.60 -18.10 -3.79
CA LEU A 34 -14.32 -18.89 -5.01
C LEU A 34 -12.82 -19.01 -5.29
N TYR A 35 -12.04 -18.03 -4.84
CA TYR A 35 -10.62 -17.91 -5.10
C TYR A 35 -9.87 -17.60 -3.80
N PRO A 36 -9.66 -18.59 -2.93
CA PRO A 36 -8.89 -18.40 -1.72
C PRO A 36 -7.43 -18.05 -2.07
N SER A 37 -6.89 -17.04 -1.39
CA SER A 37 -5.47 -16.67 -1.45
C SER A 37 -4.69 -17.33 -0.31
N GLN A 38 -3.43 -17.63 -0.54
CA GLN A 38 -2.50 -18.20 0.45
C GLN A 38 -2.01 -17.19 1.50
N VAL A 39 -2.42 -15.92 1.41
CA VAL A 39 -2.07 -14.89 2.41
C VAL A 39 -2.59 -15.25 3.81
N THR A 40 -3.52 -16.21 3.89
CA THR A 40 -4.06 -16.75 5.14
C THR A 40 -3.59 -18.19 5.37
N SER A 41 -2.41 -18.35 5.97
CA SER A 41 -2.09 -19.56 6.76
C SER A 41 -0.85 -19.39 7.63
N GLY A 42 -1.05 -18.89 8.85
CA GLY A 42 -0.74 -19.67 10.05
C GLY A 42 0.71 -19.81 10.52
N ASP A 43 1.70 -19.08 9.99
CA ASP A 43 3.00 -19.02 10.66
C ASP A 43 2.98 -17.99 11.81
N GLY A 44 3.59 -18.35 12.95
CA GLY A 44 3.59 -17.50 14.15
C GLY A 44 4.29 -16.16 13.93
N LEU A 45 5.16 -16.06 12.91
CA LEU A 45 5.89 -14.84 12.59
C LEU A 45 4.99 -13.80 11.93
N ALA A 46 4.16 -14.20 10.97
CA ALA A 46 3.21 -13.32 10.28
C ALA A 46 2.17 -12.76 11.26
N GLN A 47 1.69 -13.60 12.18
CA GLN A 47 0.79 -13.15 13.25
C GLN A 47 1.50 -12.17 14.19
N TYR A 48 2.74 -12.49 14.61
CA TYR A 48 3.53 -11.60 15.45
C TYR A 48 3.78 -10.24 14.79
N LEU A 49 4.14 -10.21 13.51
CA LEU A 49 4.34 -8.98 12.74
C LEU A 49 3.05 -8.17 12.58
N ALA A 50 1.90 -8.85 12.41
CA ALA A 50 0.61 -8.20 12.38
C ALA A 50 0.27 -7.57 13.74
N ASP A 51 0.49 -8.30 14.83
CA ASP A 51 0.28 -7.82 16.19
C ASP A 51 1.20 -6.65 16.54
N GLU A 52 2.47 -6.67 16.12
CA GLU A 52 3.39 -5.54 16.26
C GLU A 52 2.90 -4.30 15.49
N GLY A 53 2.38 -4.49 14.27
CA GLY A 53 1.77 -3.41 13.49
C GLY A 53 0.58 -2.76 14.22
N VAL A 54 -0.28 -3.57 14.82
CA VAL A 54 -1.42 -3.09 15.63
C VAL A 54 -0.94 -2.33 16.87
N ARG A 55 0.05 -2.87 17.60
CA ARG A 55 0.62 -2.20 18.78
C ARG A 55 1.22 -0.85 18.44
N PHE A 56 1.99 -0.78 17.35
CA PHE A 56 2.59 0.47 16.90
C PHE A 56 1.51 1.46 16.42
N GLY A 57 0.47 0.98 15.73
CA GLY A 57 -0.69 1.79 15.39
C GLY A 57 -1.37 2.41 16.61
N ASN A 58 -1.63 1.62 17.65
CA ASN A 58 -2.21 2.12 18.90
C ASN A 58 -1.29 3.11 19.62
N TYR A 59 0.03 2.87 19.61
CA TYR A 59 1.01 3.83 20.12
C TYR A 59 0.94 5.17 19.38
N CYS A 60 0.89 5.14 18.05
CA CYS A 60 0.75 6.35 17.22
C CYS A 60 -0.57 7.09 17.50
N LYS A 61 -1.69 6.38 17.70
CA LYS A 61 -2.96 7.00 18.13
C LYS A 61 -2.82 7.73 19.47
N GLY A 62 -2.06 7.16 20.42
CA GLY A 62 -1.78 7.78 21.73
C GLY A 62 -1.09 9.15 21.63
N MET A 63 -0.43 9.45 20.51
CA MET A 63 0.18 10.76 20.26
C MET A 63 -0.84 11.83 19.83
N PHE A 64 -2.12 11.46 19.66
CA PHE A 64 -3.22 12.38 19.36
C PHE A 64 -4.35 12.15 20.40
N PRO A 65 -4.18 12.61 21.65
CA PRO A 65 -5.09 12.30 22.75
C PRO A 65 -6.54 12.78 22.52
N GLN A 66 -6.74 13.81 21.69
CA GLN A 66 -8.05 14.30 21.27
C GLN A 66 -8.72 13.49 20.16
N GLY A 67 -8.02 12.49 19.61
CA GLY A 67 -8.46 11.76 18.43
C GLY A 67 -9.70 10.90 18.70
N VAL A 68 -10.60 10.84 17.72
CA VAL A 68 -11.83 10.06 17.80
C VAL A 68 -11.76 8.90 16.82
N GLU A 69 -11.98 7.68 17.30
CA GLU A 69 -12.02 6.47 16.46
C GLU A 69 -13.42 6.23 15.91
N VAL A 70 -13.51 6.10 14.58
CA VAL A 70 -14.76 5.94 13.84
C VAL A 70 -15.20 4.46 13.82
N GLY A 71 -16.50 4.22 13.97
CA GLY A 71 -17.09 2.88 13.88
C GLY A 71 -17.15 2.09 15.19
N LEU A 72 -17.07 2.78 16.35
CA LEU A 72 -17.16 2.15 17.68
C LEU A 72 -18.61 2.04 18.23
N SER A 73 -19.62 2.50 17.51
CA SER A 73 -21.01 2.69 18.00
C SER A 73 -21.84 1.41 18.29
N GLY A 74 -21.23 0.26 18.59
CA GLY A 74 -21.91 -0.96 19.08
C GLY A 74 -22.78 -1.72 18.08
N THR A 75 -23.22 -1.09 16.99
CA THR A 75 -23.84 -1.75 15.83
C THR A 75 -22.79 -2.04 14.76
N ALA A 76 -22.98 -3.10 13.96
CA ALA A 76 -22.10 -3.37 12.82
C ALA A 76 -22.17 -2.16 11.86
N PRO A 77 -21.08 -1.37 11.71
CA PRO A 77 -21.19 -0.14 10.94
C PRO A 77 -21.40 -0.45 9.45
N THR A 78 -22.07 0.44 8.71
CA THR A 78 -22.13 0.38 7.24
C THR A 78 -21.10 1.36 6.66
N VAL A 79 -20.79 1.24 5.36
CA VAL A 79 -19.92 2.21 4.67
C VAL A 79 -20.49 3.62 4.82
N GLU A 80 -21.80 3.77 4.64
CA GLU A 80 -22.52 5.03 4.74
C GLU A 80 -22.42 5.63 6.14
N ASN A 81 -22.59 4.81 7.19
CA ASN A 81 -22.49 5.27 8.57
C ASN A 81 -21.08 5.74 8.91
N LEU A 82 -20.03 5.00 8.50
CA LEU A 82 -18.64 5.40 8.73
C LEU A 82 -18.30 6.72 8.04
N VAL A 83 -18.73 6.88 6.78
CA VAL A 83 -18.49 8.10 6.00
C VAL A 83 -19.24 9.28 6.61
N ALA A 84 -20.50 9.10 7.02
CA ALA A 84 -21.30 10.13 7.67
C ALA A 84 -20.70 10.55 9.02
N GLU A 85 -20.25 9.58 9.84
CA GLU A 85 -19.57 9.83 11.10
C GLU A 85 -18.30 10.65 10.88
N THR A 86 -17.45 10.22 9.94
CA THR A 86 -16.19 10.91 9.60
C THR A 86 -16.45 12.34 9.10
N ALA A 87 -17.40 12.52 8.17
CA ALA A 87 -17.75 13.84 7.66
C ALA A 87 -18.34 14.75 8.75
N GLY A 88 -19.15 14.20 9.66
CA GLY A 88 -19.69 14.92 10.81
C GLY A 88 -18.60 15.36 11.78
N LEU A 89 -17.60 14.52 12.04
CA LEU A 89 -16.42 14.88 12.83
C LEU A 89 -15.65 16.01 12.15
N LEU A 90 -15.31 15.88 10.87
CA LEU A 90 -14.50 16.88 10.14
C LEU A 90 -15.17 18.26 10.02
N LYS A 91 -16.50 18.34 10.16
CA LYS A 91 -17.26 19.61 10.10
C LYS A 91 -17.34 20.37 11.42
N ARG A 92 -16.84 19.83 12.54
CA ARG A 92 -16.92 20.53 13.83
C ARG A 92 -16.11 21.82 13.78
N ASP A 93 -16.63 22.84 14.45
CA ASP A 93 -15.99 24.16 14.55
C ASP A 93 -14.87 24.15 15.59
N THR A 94 -13.77 23.49 15.24
CA THR A 94 -12.54 23.45 16.04
C THR A 94 -11.32 23.64 15.15
N LYS A 95 -10.23 24.18 15.69
CA LYS A 95 -8.98 24.41 14.94
C LYS A 95 -8.30 23.10 14.53
N ARG A 96 -8.42 22.04 15.32
CA ARG A 96 -7.83 20.72 15.01
C ARG A 96 -8.83 19.61 15.27
N ILE A 97 -8.89 18.64 14.36
CA ILE A 97 -9.73 17.44 14.47
C ILE A 97 -8.91 16.26 14.00
N THR A 98 -8.69 15.31 14.91
CA THR A 98 -8.02 14.06 14.58
C THR A 98 -9.06 12.93 14.59
N VAL A 99 -9.11 12.16 13.52
CA VAL A 99 -10.02 11.03 13.33
C VAL A 99 -9.19 9.79 13.04
N PHE A 100 -9.31 8.78 13.90
CA PHE A 100 -8.68 7.48 13.66
C PHE A 100 -9.61 6.59 12.87
N GLU A 101 -9.03 5.83 11.92
CA GLU A 101 -9.77 4.85 11.14
C GLU A 101 -11.02 5.47 10.46
N GLY A 102 -10.91 6.76 10.12
CA GLY A 102 -11.95 7.52 9.45
C GLY A 102 -12.28 6.91 8.09
N ALA A 103 -13.41 7.29 7.50
CA ALA A 103 -13.87 6.75 6.23
C ALA A 103 -14.12 7.87 5.22
N ILE A 104 -13.54 7.71 4.04
CA ILE A 104 -13.72 8.63 2.91
C ILE A 104 -14.23 7.80 1.74
N ARG A 105 -15.28 8.29 1.07
CA ARG A 105 -15.83 7.69 -0.13
C ARG A 105 -15.99 8.75 -1.20
N HIS A 106 -15.49 8.46 -2.39
CA HIS A 106 -15.78 9.23 -3.59
C HIS A 106 -16.14 8.25 -4.70
N GLU A 107 -17.40 8.29 -5.15
CA GLU A 107 -17.91 7.39 -6.19
C GLU A 107 -17.53 5.92 -5.94
N LYS A 108 -16.69 5.35 -6.81
CA LYS A 108 -16.19 3.97 -6.83
C LYS A 108 -14.96 3.73 -5.95
N PHE A 109 -14.52 4.73 -5.18
CA PHE A 109 -13.39 4.64 -4.25
C PHE A 109 -13.85 4.68 -2.79
N PHE A 110 -13.26 3.82 -1.96
CA PHE A 110 -13.51 3.80 -0.52
C PHE A 110 -12.21 3.59 0.27
N LEU A 111 -11.98 4.46 1.25
CA LEU A 111 -10.75 4.46 2.03
C LEU A 111 -11.05 4.48 3.51
N ARG A 112 -10.14 3.85 4.25
CA ARG A 112 -10.00 4.05 5.69
C ARG A 112 -8.56 4.41 6.02
N PRO A 113 -8.22 5.70 6.07
CA PRO A 113 -6.90 6.15 6.50
C PRO A 113 -6.67 5.82 7.97
N ASP A 114 -5.43 5.50 8.32
CA ASP A 114 -5.08 5.14 9.70
C ASP A 114 -5.36 6.33 10.63
N ILE A 115 -4.92 7.53 10.24
CA ILE A 115 -5.20 8.79 10.93
C ILE A 115 -5.50 9.89 9.90
N LEU A 116 -6.61 10.60 10.10
CA LEU A 116 -6.94 11.87 9.46
C LEU A 116 -6.73 13.00 10.46
N ASP A 117 -5.94 14.01 10.12
CA ASP A 117 -5.73 15.17 10.99
C ASP A 117 -6.05 16.46 10.22
N ARG A 118 -7.21 17.05 10.53
CA ARG A 118 -7.66 18.31 9.94
C ARG A 118 -7.18 19.46 10.82
N VAL A 119 -6.37 20.35 10.25
CA VAL A 119 -5.83 21.53 10.93
C VAL A 119 -6.29 22.77 10.19
N THR A 120 -6.90 23.71 10.90
CA THR A 120 -7.38 24.99 10.36
C THR A 120 -6.56 26.12 10.96
N ASN A 121 -5.89 26.83 10.07
CA ASN A 121 -5.20 28.09 10.33
C ASN A 121 -6.10 29.26 9.88
N GLU A 122 -5.63 30.50 10.04
CA GLU A 122 -6.41 31.70 9.70
C GLU A 122 -6.84 31.74 8.22
N ASP A 123 -5.97 31.29 7.31
CA ASP A 123 -6.18 31.40 5.86
C ASP A 123 -6.48 30.07 5.15
N SER A 124 -6.36 28.92 5.84
CA SER A 124 -6.45 27.61 5.17
C SER A 124 -6.79 26.47 6.11
N THR A 125 -7.51 25.47 5.59
CA THR A 125 -7.67 24.16 6.23
C THR A 125 -6.84 23.12 5.51
N GLU A 126 -5.93 22.47 6.25
CA GLU A 126 -5.17 21.31 5.81
C GLU A 126 -5.84 20.02 6.28
N LEU A 127 -5.94 19.02 5.41
CA LEU A 127 -6.34 17.66 5.76
C LEU A 127 -5.12 16.73 5.56
N ARG A 128 -4.49 16.37 6.67
CA ARG A 128 -3.32 15.48 6.67
C ARG A 128 -3.79 14.04 6.65
N LEU A 129 -3.34 13.29 5.65
CA LEU A 129 -3.47 11.83 5.58
C LEU A 129 -2.21 11.20 6.17
N ILE A 130 -2.32 10.60 7.34
CA ILE A 130 -1.19 10.01 8.05
C ILE A 130 -1.31 8.49 7.98
N GLU A 131 -0.37 7.87 7.27
CA GLU A 131 -0.25 6.43 7.13
C GLU A 131 0.79 5.89 8.12
N VAL A 132 0.37 5.00 9.02
CA VAL A 132 1.23 4.42 10.05
C VAL A 132 1.91 3.17 9.50
N LYS A 133 3.25 3.12 9.57
CA LYS A 133 4.03 1.96 9.11
C LYS A 133 5.06 1.55 10.15
N ALA A 134 5.15 0.25 10.42
CA ALA A 134 6.24 -0.34 11.23
C ALA A 134 7.62 -0.31 10.53
N LYS A 135 7.72 0.25 9.31
CA LYS A 135 9.00 0.46 8.63
C LYS A 135 9.78 1.52 9.39
N SER A 136 10.96 1.17 9.89
CA SER A 136 11.78 2.13 10.63
C SER A 136 12.33 3.28 9.77
N TRP A 137 12.30 4.48 10.34
CA TRP A 137 12.98 5.70 9.93
C TRP A 137 14.25 5.94 10.78
N ASN A 138 15.10 6.87 10.37
CA ASN A 138 16.26 7.31 11.17
C ASN A 138 16.48 8.80 10.92
N SER A 139 15.99 9.65 11.82
CA SER A 139 16.08 11.11 11.66
C SER A 139 17.50 11.67 11.71
N ASN A 140 18.52 10.88 12.09
CA ASN A 140 19.93 11.29 11.97
C ASN A 140 20.44 11.27 10.51
N LYS A 141 19.59 10.89 9.55
CA LYS A 141 19.90 10.91 8.11
C LYS A 141 18.89 11.82 7.41
N SER A 142 19.35 12.54 6.38
CA SER A 142 18.48 13.43 5.62
C SER A 142 17.34 12.67 4.93
N TYR A 143 16.19 13.34 4.81
CA TYR A 143 15.05 12.82 4.05
C TYR A 143 15.46 12.39 2.64
N GLU A 144 16.23 13.22 1.94
CA GLU A 144 16.77 12.94 0.60
C GLU A 144 17.48 11.59 0.54
N SER A 145 18.42 11.37 1.46
CA SER A 145 19.23 10.15 1.50
C SER A 145 18.43 8.90 1.83
N LEU A 146 17.30 9.04 2.52
CA LEU A 146 16.46 7.93 2.97
C LEU A 146 15.37 7.60 1.96
N MET A 147 14.65 8.60 1.46
CA MET A 147 13.49 8.45 0.60
C MET A 147 13.87 8.19 -0.86
N TRP A 148 14.93 8.85 -1.36
CA TRP A 148 15.18 8.95 -2.79
C TRP A 148 16.34 8.09 -3.29
N THR A 149 16.26 7.64 -4.54
CA THR A 149 17.37 7.05 -5.29
C THR A 149 17.16 7.34 -6.76
N ARG A 150 18.11 8.06 -7.38
CA ARG A 150 18.07 8.44 -8.81
C ARG A 150 16.76 9.15 -9.20
N GLY A 151 16.29 10.09 -8.38
CA GLY A 151 15.09 10.89 -8.65
C GLY A 151 13.76 10.12 -8.53
N LYS A 152 13.78 8.91 -7.95
CA LYS A 152 12.56 8.13 -7.65
C LYS A 152 12.54 7.71 -6.18
N PRO A 153 11.36 7.53 -5.57
CA PRO A 153 11.26 6.92 -4.25
C PRO A 153 11.90 5.54 -4.26
N LYS A 154 12.69 5.20 -3.24
CA LYS A 154 13.30 3.88 -3.09
C LYS A 154 12.23 2.80 -3.07
N ALA A 155 12.53 1.63 -3.64
CA ALA A 155 11.62 0.49 -3.64
C ALA A 155 11.09 0.12 -2.23
N SER A 156 11.89 0.31 -1.19
CA SER A 156 11.50 0.08 0.21
C SER A 156 10.41 1.02 0.74
N PHE A 157 10.26 2.20 0.14
CA PHE A 157 9.25 3.21 0.47
C PHE A 157 8.15 3.33 -0.57
N LEU A 158 8.44 3.00 -1.83
CA LEU A 158 7.54 3.16 -2.98
C LEU A 158 6.14 2.60 -2.69
N ARG A 159 6.04 1.40 -2.13
CA ARG A 159 4.72 0.80 -1.80
C ARG A 159 3.91 1.63 -0.80
N TYR A 160 4.56 2.30 0.15
CA TYR A 160 3.90 3.13 1.14
C TYR A 160 3.55 4.51 0.58
N VAL A 161 4.42 5.06 -0.27
CA VAL A 161 4.16 6.29 -1.02
C VAL A 161 2.94 6.10 -1.94
N GLN A 162 2.87 4.96 -2.64
CA GLN A 162 1.72 4.63 -3.48
C GLN A 162 0.43 4.42 -2.66
N ASP A 163 0.53 3.80 -1.47
CA ASP A 163 -0.62 3.67 -0.54
C ASP A 163 -1.20 5.05 -0.18
N VAL A 164 -0.35 5.99 0.26
CA VAL A 164 -0.82 7.32 0.66
C VAL A 164 -1.16 8.21 -0.54
N ALA A 165 -0.53 8.02 -1.71
CA ALA A 165 -0.88 8.72 -2.94
C ALA A 165 -2.31 8.39 -3.40
N PHE A 166 -2.69 7.11 -3.39
CA PHE A 166 -4.07 6.69 -3.68
C PHE A 166 -5.04 7.30 -2.67
N GLN A 167 -4.67 7.34 -1.39
CA GLN A 167 -5.51 7.95 -0.37
C GLN A 167 -5.68 9.47 -0.58
N ALA A 168 -4.58 10.17 -0.89
CA ALA A 168 -4.55 11.60 -1.17
C ALA A 168 -5.39 11.96 -2.40
N MET A 169 -5.32 11.16 -3.46
CA MET A 169 -6.14 11.34 -4.64
C MET A 169 -7.64 11.34 -4.31
N VAL A 170 -8.13 10.33 -3.60
CA VAL A 170 -9.56 10.23 -3.24
C VAL A 170 -9.96 11.31 -2.23
N ALA A 171 -9.08 11.66 -1.29
CA ALA A 171 -9.34 12.73 -0.34
C ALA A 171 -9.47 14.08 -1.05
N LYS A 172 -8.60 14.39 -2.02
CA LYS A 172 -8.69 15.61 -2.86
C LYS A 172 -9.99 15.66 -3.66
N LEU A 173 -10.47 14.52 -4.15
CA LEU A 173 -11.76 14.42 -4.84
C LEU A 173 -12.96 14.59 -3.87
N SER A 174 -12.81 14.20 -2.61
CA SER A 174 -13.89 14.25 -1.61
C SER A 174 -13.98 15.59 -0.88
N TYR A 175 -12.85 16.27 -0.71
CA TYR A 175 -12.70 17.52 0.02
C TYR A 175 -11.84 18.52 -0.77
N PRO A 176 -12.31 18.98 -1.94
CA PRO A 176 -11.56 19.90 -2.80
C PRO A 176 -11.23 21.25 -2.14
N GLU A 177 -11.97 21.62 -1.08
CA GLU A 177 -11.76 22.82 -0.29
C GLU A 177 -10.57 22.73 0.69
N TYR A 178 -10.08 21.52 0.98
CA TYR A 178 -8.95 21.32 1.88
C TYR A 178 -7.63 21.19 1.12
N LYS A 179 -6.56 21.75 1.70
CA LYS A 179 -5.20 21.41 1.30
C LYS A 179 -4.89 20.00 1.81
N VAL A 180 -4.93 19.00 0.93
CA VAL A 180 -4.59 17.62 1.30
C VAL A 180 -3.08 17.42 1.28
N SER A 181 -2.52 16.95 2.39
CA SER A 181 -1.10 16.57 2.51
C SER A 181 -0.92 15.13 2.98
N SER A 182 0.23 14.55 2.65
CA SER A 182 0.51 13.12 2.73
C SER A 182 1.67 12.86 3.67
N TRP A 183 1.46 11.99 4.65
CA TRP A 183 2.40 11.76 5.73
C TRP A 183 2.58 10.27 6.01
N LEU A 184 3.81 9.90 6.35
CA LEU A 184 4.13 8.60 6.94
C LEU A 184 4.47 8.78 8.42
N MET A 185 3.88 7.96 9.29
CA MET A 185 4.25 7.88 10.70
C MET A 185 4.98 6.56 10.97
N MET A 186 6.22 6.65 11.42
CA MET A 186 7.16 5.51 11.46
C MET A 186 7.98 5.47 12.74
N PRO A 187 8.41 4.29 13.21
CA PRO A 187 9.32 4.20 14.35
C PRO A 187 10.68 4.75 13.96
N ASP A 188 11.25 5.61 14.79
CA ASP A 188 12.49 6.32 14.53
C ASP A 188 13.65 5.74 15.34
N ARG A 189 14.65 5.21 14.65
CA ARG A 189 15.84 4.60 15.27
C ARG A 189 16.75 5.62 15.96
N ALA A 190 16.62 6.90 15.64
CA ALA A 190 17.40 7.96 16.29
C ALA A 190 16.79 8.40 17.63
N LYS A 191 15.51 8.09 17.88
CA LYS A 191 14.81 8.49 19.09
C LYS A 191 14.90 7.41 20.15
N VAL A 192 15.05 7.85 21.40
CA VAL A 192 15.06 6.99 22.57
C VAL A 192 13.85 7.34 23.42
N MET A 193 13.17 6.32 23.93
CA MET A 193 12.05 6.50 24.83
C MET A 193 12.55 7.06 26.17
N ASN A 194 12.18 8.28 26.52
CA ASN A 194 12.38 8.80 27.87
C ASN A 194 11.38 8.10 28.79
N GLY A 195 11.84 7.49 29.89
CA GLY A 195 11.09 6.54 30.72
C GLY A 195 9.87 7.06 31.51
N GLY A 196 9.12 8.03 30.98
CA GLY A 196 7.80 8.47 31.46
C GLY A 196 6.67 7.67 30.81
N ASN A 197 5.49 7.67 31.46
CA ASN A 197 4.30 6.93 31.04
C ASN A 197 3.98 7.10 29.53
N LEU A 198 3.73 5.97 28.86
CA LEU A 198 3.32 5.86 27.44
C LEU A 198 2.06 6.68 27.05
N CYS A 199 1.34 7.23 28.03
CA CYS A 199 0.01 7.81 27.85
C CYS A 199 -0.07 9.34 28.01
N ASP A 200 1.02 10.02 28.40
CA ASP A 200 1.02 11.47 28.71
C ASP A 200 1.76 12.33 27.67
N THR A 201 1.82 11.87 26.41
CA THR A 201 2.53 12.57 25.34
C THR A 201 1.61 13.58 24.63
N ASN A 202 1.87 14.88 24.83
CA ASN A 202 1.18 15.97 24.14
C ASN A 202 1.95 16.35 22.86
N PHE A 203 1.24 16.49 21.75
CA PHE A 203 1.83 16.88 20.47
C PHE A 203 2.09 18.39 20.42
N ASP A 204 3.26 18.84 20.87
CA ASP A 204 3.74 20.19 20.53
C ASP A 204 4.50 20.14 19.19
N GLU A 205 3.95 20.81 18.17
CA GLU A 205 4.61 20.98 16.87
C GLU A 205 5.89 21.81 17.08
N GLN A 206 7.07 21.19 16.98
CA GLN A 206 8.34 21.92 16.85
C GLN A 206 8.96 21.62 15.48
N VAL A 207 9.26 22.70 14.76
CA VAL A 207 10.06 22.65 13.53
C VAL A 207 11.46 22.17 13.91
N ASN A 208 11.98 21.17 13.19
CA ASN A 208 13.33 20.68 13.43
C ASN A 208 14.32 21.83 13.23
N SER A 209 15.13 22.12 14.25
CA SER A 209 16.13 23.20 14.26
C SER A 209 17.28 23.01 13.25
N GLU A 210 17.23 21.95 12.43
CA GLU A 210 18.22 21.60 11.40
C GLU A 210 17.74 21.73 9.95
N GLY A 211 16.56 22.33 9.69
CA GLY A 211 16.23 22.84 8.35
C GLY A 211 15.72 21.84 7.31
N ASP A 212 15.28 20.62 7.70
CA ASP A 212 14.54 19.72 6.81
C ASP A 212 13.03 19.92 7.00
N GLU A 213 12.41 20.69 6.10
CA GLU A 213 10.99 21.05 6.13
C GLU A 213 10.03 19.85 6.00
N ASN A 214 10.53 18.70 5.53
CA ASN A 214 9.74 17.47 5.40
C ASN A 214 9.67 16.64 6.70
N LEU A 215 10.48 17.00 7.71
CA LEU A 215 10.48 16.33 9.01
C LEU A 215 9.76 17.20 10.04
N VAL A 216 8.51 16.86 10.35
CA VAL A 216 7.82 17.45 11.50
C VAL A 216 8.07 16.54 12.70
N LEU A 217 8.80 17.07 13.68
CA LEU A 217 9.14 16.36 14.91
C LEU A 217 7.85 16.04 15.67
N ALA A 218 7.54 14.75 15.78
CA ALA A 218 6.60 14.25 16.77
C ALA A 218 7.33 14.15 18.12
N ASP A 219 6.81 14.90 19.13
CA ASP A 219 7.12 14.93 20.57
C ASP A 219 8.54 14.50 21.01
N ASN A 220 9.23 15.35 21.79
CA ASN A 220 10.49 15.05 22.48
C ASN A 220 10.41 13.84 23.44
N GLN A 221 9.24 13.23 23.62
CA GLN A 221 9.02 12.05 24.46
C GLN A 221 8.70 10.76 23.68
N GLY A 222 8.53 10.81 22.36
CA GLY A 222 8.10 9.66 21.54
C GLY A 222 9.19 8.96 20.72
N ILE A 223 8.91 7.72 20.28
CA ILE A 223 9.76 6.92 19.39
C ILE A 223 9.29 6.93 17.92
N ALA A 224 8.28 7.71 17.58
CA ALA A 224 7.78 7.84 16.20
C ALA A 224 8.15 9.19 15.59
N THR A 225 8.19 9.24 14.27
CA THR A 225 8.42 10.45 13.48
C THR A 225 7.37 10.57 12.38
N LEU A 226 6.85 11.78 12.19
CA LEU A 226 6.03 12.15 11.04
C LEU A 226 6.94 12.65 9.91
N VAL A 227 6.79 12.06 8.75
CA VAL A 227 7.54 12.40 7.54
C VAL A 227 6.54 12.87 6.50
N ASN A 228 6.62 14.13 6.08
CA ASN A 228 5.88 14.61 4.92
C ASN A 228 6.45 13.91 3.68
N VAL A 229 5.56 13.41 2.83
CA VAL A 229 5.93 12.70 1.60
C VAL A 229 5.20 13.25 0.38
N ASP A 230 4.78 14.51 0.41
CA ASP A 230 4.04 15.13 -0.68
C ASP A 230 4.84 15.16 -1.99
N ASP A 231 6.15 15.38 -1.91
CA ASP A 231 7.05 15.36 -3.06
C ASP A 231 7.17 13.95 -3.67
N ALA A 232 7.28 12.93 -2.84
CA ALA A 232 7.30 11.53 -3.27
C ALA A 232 5.94 11.10 -3.84
N VAL A 233 4.84 11.57 -3.25
CA VAL A 233 3.47 11.35 -3.76
C VAL A 233 3.28 12.03 -5.11
N ALA A 234 3.72 13.27 -5.27
CA ALA A 234 3.66 13.99 -6.54
C ALA A 234 4.40 13.18 -7.64
N GLN A 235 5.59 12.68 -7.33
CA GLN A 235 6.41 11.93 -8.28
C GLN A 235 5.75 10.63 -8.77
N VAL A 236 4.93 9.97 -7.95
CA VAL A 236 4.24 8.73 -8.36
C VAL A 236 2.83 8.98 -8.91
N THR A 237 2.34 10.21 -8.88
CA THR A 237 0.95 10.52 -9.29
C THR A 237 0.82 10.64 -10.80
N ASP A 238 1.75 11.33 -11.47
CA ASP A 238 1.63 11.65 -12.90
C ASP A 238 2.08 10.50 -13.81
N ASP A 239 3.17 9.81 -13.45
CA ASP A 239 3.67 8.61 -14.15
C ASP A 239 3.64 7.41 -13.18
N PHE A 240 2.45 6.82 -13.04
CA PHE A 240 2.21 5.77 -12.06
C PHE A 240 2.57 4.39 -12.60
N ILE A 241 1.89 3.94 -13.66
CA ILE A 241 2.12 2.64 -14.30
C ILE A 241 1.96 2.80 -15.82
N ASP A 242 2.93 2.27 -16.58
CA ASP A 242 2.92 2.23 -18.05
C ASP A 242 2.65 3.60 -18.72
N GLY A 243 3.20 4.69 -18.13
CA GLY A 243 3.03 6.06 -18.64
C GLY A 243 1.67 6.69 -18.35
N ARG A 244 0.83 6.02 -17.54
CA ARG A 244 -0.50 6.49 -17.14
C ARG A 244 -0.49 7.03 -15.72
N GLY A 245 -1.28 8.06 -15.47
CA GLY A 245 -1.41 8.67 -14.15
C GLY A 245 -2.22 7.82 -13.17
N LEU A 246 -1.99 8.03 -11.88
CA LEU A 246 -2.62 7.29 -10.78
C LEU A 246 -4.16 7.32 -10.87
N SER A 247 -4.76 8.48 -11.14
CA SER A 247 -6.22 8.62 -11.21
C SER A 247 -6.84 7.83 -12.35
N GLU A 248 -6.19 7.83 -13.51
CA GLU A 248 -6.64 7.07 -14.67
C GLU A 248 -6.54 5.56 -14.42
N VAL A 249 -5.41 5.11 -13.89
CA VAL A 249 -5.16 3.69 -13.57
C VAL A 249 -6.14 3.21 -12.48
N ALA A 250 -6.27 3.94 -11.38
CA ALA A 250 -7.18 3.60 -10.29
C ALA A 250 -8.64 3.57 -10.76
N SER A 251 -9.05 4.51 -11.62
CA SER A 251 -10.39 4.51 -12.21
C SER A 251 -10.64 3.26 -13.04
N SER A 252 -9.70 2.85 -13.89
CA SER A 252 -9.82 1.64 -14.70
C SER A 252 -9.89 0.36 -13.86
N TRP A 253 -9.18 0.31 -12.73
CA TRP A 253 -9.28 -0.79 -11.78
C TRP A 253 -10.61 -0.82 -11.04
N ALA A 254 -11.15 0.36 -10.71
CA ALA A 254 -12.46 0.49 -10.08
C ALA A 254 -13.61 0.07 -11.02
N ASP A 255 -13.51 0.37 -12.31
CA ASP A 255 -14.48 -0.09 -13.32
C ASP A 255 -14.42 -1.62 -13.48
N ALA A 256 -13.21 -2.17 -13.50
CA ALA A 256 -13.03 -3.62 -13.64
C ALA A 256 -13.60 -4.43 -12.47
N ILE A 257 -13.53 -3.93 -11.23
CA ILE A 257 -14.13 -4.63 -10.08
C ILE A 257 -15.66 -4.58 -10.08
N GLN A 258 -16.26 -3.56 -10.72
CA GLN A 258 -17.71 -3.41 -10.88
C GLN A 258 -18.26 -4.24 -12.06
N GLY A 259 -17.37 -4.80 -12.88
CA GLY A 259 -17.73 -5.67 -14.01
C GLY A 259 -17.78 -4.94 -15.36
N ASP A 260 -17.42 -3.66 -15.39
CA ASP A 260 -17.50 -2.82 -16.60
C ASP A 260 -16.30 -3.02 -17.54
N SER A 261 -15.26 -3.75 -17.11
CA SER A 261 -14.05 -4.00 -17.90
C SER A 261 -13.35 -5.30 -17.53
N SER A 262 -12.77 -5.98 -18.51
CA SER A 262 -11.90 -7.13 -18.30
C SER A 262 -10.47 -6.71 -17.97
N ILE A 263 -9.80 -7.47 -17.12
CA ILE A 263 -8.37 -7.31 -16.85
C ILE A 263 -7.62 -8.48 -17.45
N ASP A 264 -6.74 -8.21 -18.41
CA ASP A 264 -5.99 -9.25 -19.10
C ASP A 264 -5.10 -10.07 -18.15
N ALA A 265 -5.02 -11.36 -18.42
CA ALA A 265 -4.05 -12.24 -17.80
C ALA A 265 -2.63 -11.95 -18.32
N ASN A 266 -1.94 -11.00 -17.68
CA ASN A 266 -0.54 -10.72 -17.96
C ASN A 266 0.34 -11.57 -17.03
N ILE A 267 1.08 -12.53 -17.58
CA ILE A 267 2.03 -13.39 -16.84
C ILE A 267 3.45 -12.81 -16.86
N GLY A 268 4.23 -13.08 -15.81
CA GLY A 268 5.59 -12.57 -15.69
C GLY A 268 6.33 -13.19 -14.51
N ALA A 269 7.57 -12.75 -14.25
CA ALA A 269 8.36 -13.25 -13.13
C ALA A 269 7.64 -13.11 -11.77
N ARG A 270 6.83 -12.05 -11.59
CA ARG A 270 5.96 -11.84 -10.42
C ARG A 270 5.00 -13.00 -10.12
N CYS A 271 4.73 -13.87 -11.09
CA CYS A 271 3.85 -15.02 -10.93
C CYS A 271 4.45 -16.06 -9.98
N SER A 272 5.78 -16.10 -9.82
CA SER A 272 6.44 -17.06 -8.93
C SER A 272 6.02 -16.88 -7.46
N SER A 273 5.81 -15.63 -7.03
CA SER A 273 5.39 -15.23 -5.68
C SER A 273 3.91 -14.83 -5.60
N CYS A 274 3.10 -15.26 -6.57
CA CYS A 274 1.68 -14.94 -6.58
C CYS A 274 0.95 -15.60 -5.40
N GLU A 275 0.19 -14.83 -4.63
CA GLU A 275 -0.61 -15.34 -3.50
C GLU A 275 -1.70 -16.35 -3.89
N TYR A 276 -1.96 -16.54 -5.17
CA TYR A 276 -2.93 -17.50 -5.70
C TYR A 276 -2.26 -18.74 -6.29
N ARG A 277 -0.92 -18.90 -6.15
CA ARG A 277 -0.08 -19.84 -6.91
C ARG A 277 -0.64 -21.26 -6.97
N ASP A 278 -1.02 -21.84 -5.84
CA ASP A 278 -1.47 -23.25 -5.79
C ASP A 278 -2.99 -23.39 -5.93
N GLY A 279 -3.69 -22.31 -6.27
CA GLY A 279 -5.14 -22.26 -6.37
C GLY A 279 -5.68 -22.25 -7.79
N LYS A 280 -6.99 -22.44 -7.91
CA LYS A 280 -7.74 -22.36 -9.19
C LYS A 280 -7.51 -21.02 -9.91
N ALA A 281 -7.39 -19.93 -9.16
CA ALA A 281 -7.16 -18.58 -9.72
C ALA A 281 -5.87 -18.48 -10.54
N PHE A 282 -4.77 -19.10 -10.08
CA PHE A 282 -3.52 -19.09 -10.84
C PHE A 282 -3.65 -19.92 -12.11
N LYS A 283 -4.24 -21.12 -12.02
CA LYS A 283 -4.45 -21.99 -13.19
C LYS A 283 -5.25 -21.30 -14.29
N MET A 284 -6.38 -20.71 -13.94
CA MET A 284 -7.21 -19.93 -14.87
C MET A 284 -6.45 -18.76 -15.49
N CYS A 285 -5.64 -18.05 -14.68
CA CYS A 285 -4.83 -16.94 -15.17
C CYS A 285 -3.78 -17.43 -16.18
N TRP A 286 -3.11 -18.53 -15.87
CA TRP A 286 -2.05 -19.09 -16.70
C TRP A 286 -2.61 -19.57 -18.04
N GLU A 287 -3.66 -20.41 -18.01
CA GLU A 287 -4.37 -20.91 -19.19
C GLU A 287 -4.87 -19.79 -20.11
N GLU A 288 -5.43 -18.71 -19.53
CA GLU A 288 -5.91 -17.58 -20.32
C GLU A 288 -4.77 -16.91 -21.10
N ALA A 289 -3.61 -16.77 -20.46
CA ALA A 289 -2.43 -16.10 -21.01
C ALA A 289 -1.65 -16.98 -22.02
N THR A 290 -1.52 -18.27 -21.75
CA THR A 290 -0.66 -19.19 -22.53
C THR A 290 -1.45 -20.03 -23.54
N LYS A 291 -2.76 -20.20 -23.34
CA LYS A 291 -3.60 -21.23 -24.00
C LYS A 291 -3.13 -22.66 -23.71
N ASP A 292 -2.44 -22.85 -22.59
CA ASP A 292 -1.87 -24.12 -22.14
C ASP A 292 -2.42 -24.45 -20.74
N ASP A 293 -2.90 -25.68 -20.55
CA ASP A 293 -3.43 -26.20 -19.29
C ASP A 293 -2.34 -26.85 -18.41
N SER A 294 -1.08 -26.70 -18.80
CA SER A 294 0.07 -27.16 -18.04
C SER A 294 0.38 -26.25 -16.85
N HIS A 295 0.32 -26.83 -15.65
CA HIS A 295 0.54 -26.13 -14.38
C HIS A 295 1.66 -26.73 -13.50
N ALA A 296 2.32 -27.77 -14.00
CA ALA A 296 3.43 -28.44 -13.32
C ALA A 296 4.75 -28.13 -14.01
N ASP A 297 5.83 -28.15 -13.23
CA ASP A 297 7.21 -27.93 -13.69
C ASP A 297 7.35 -26.64 -14.52
N LEU A 298 6.81 -25.54 -14.00
CA LEU A 298 6.87 -24.25 -14.69
C LEU A 298 8.29 -23.69 -14.65
N ILE A 299 8.65 -22.89 -15.65
CA ILE A 299 9.92 -22.14 -15.65
C ILE A 299 10.06 -21.20 -14.43
N LEU A 300 8.94 -20.87 -13.79
CA LEU A 300 8.87 -20.04 -12.58
C LEU A 300 9.43 -20.76 -11.34
N ASP A 301 9.55 -22.08 -11.40
CA ASP A 301 10.02 -22.92 -10.29
C ASP A 301 11.52 -23.21 -10.39
N LEU A 302 12.19 -22.67 -11.41
CA LEU A 302 13.64 -22.71 -11.52
C LEU A 302 14.30 -21.90 -10.40
N HIS A 303 15.15 -22.57 -9.63
CA HIS A 303 15.89 -21.92 -8.57
C HIS A 303 16.93 -20.92 -9.12
N ALA A 304 17.09 -19.78 -8.42
CA ALA A 304 18.07 -18.73 -8.74
C ALA A 304 17.98 -18.15 -10.17
N ILE A 305 16.82 -18.24 -10.83
CA ILE A 305 16.61 -17.61 -12.14
C ILE A 305 16.33 -16.11 -11.99
N SER A 306 16.95 -15.29 -12.85
CA SER A 306 16.69 -13.84 -12.85
C SER A 306 15.36 -13.50 -13.54
N GLU A 307 14.72 -12.42 -13.10
CA GLU A 307 13.47 -11.92 -13.72
C GLU A 307 13.63 -11.65 -15.23
N LYS A 308 14.81 -11.16 -15.64
CA LYS A 308 15.14 -10.92 -17.05
C LYS A 308 15.10 -12.23 -17.86
N LYS A 309 15.62 -13.32 -17.30
CA LYS A 309 15.65 -14.62 -17.97
C LYS A 309 14.24 -15.23 -18.03
N VAL A 310 13.46 -15.14 -16.96
CA VAL A 310 12.04 -15.54 -16.98
C VAL A 310 11.27 -14.77 -18.05
N LYS A 311 11.44 -13.45 -18.12
CA LYS A 311 10.81 -12.63 -19.17
C LYS A 311 11.20 -13.08 -20.57
N HIS A 312 12.47 -13.40 -20.79
CA HIS A 312 12.96 -13.91 -22.07
C HIS A 312 12.32 -15.24 -22.46
N PHE A 313 12.21 -16.19 -21.53
CA PHE A 313 11.54 -17.47 -21.77
C PHE A 313 10.05 -17.30 -22.09
N LEU A 314 9.34 -16.46 -21.34
CA LEU A 314 7.93 -16.17 -21.61
C LEU A 314 7.73 -15.52 -22.99
N GLN A 315 8.63 -14.64 -23.43
CA GLN A 315 8.61 -14.04 -24.77
C GLN A 315 8.80 -15.08 -25.88
N GLN A 316 9.56 -16.14 -25.61
CA GLN A 316 9.76 -17.28 -26.50
C GLN A 316 8.64 -18.34 -26.40
N LYS A 317 7.60 -18.07 -25.61
CA LYS A 317 6.51 -19.01 -25.30
C LYS A 317 7.01 -20.32 -24.68
N LYS A 318 8.05 -20.23 -23.85
CA LYS A 318 8.53 -21.33 -23.00
C LYS A 318 7.92 -21.15 -21.62
N TYR A 319 7.11 -22.11 -21.20
CA TYR A 319 6.30 -22.04 -19.98
C TYR A 319 6.68 -23.13 -18.98
N GLN A 320 7.12 -24.29 -19.47
CA GLN A 320 7.55 -25.43 -18.68
C GLN A 320 9.07 -25.64 -18.76
N MET A 321 9.62 -26.37 -17.79
CA MET A 321 11.03 -26.78 -17.81
C MET A 321 11.35 -27.67 -19.02
N SER A 322 10.38 -28.45 -19.53
CA SER A 322 10.51 -29.26 -20.74
C SER A 322 10.70 -28.44 -22.02
N ASP A 323 10.33 -27.16 -22.02
CA ASP A 323 10.53 -26.26 -23.16
C ASP A 323 11.97 -25.75 -23.25
N LEU A 324 12.78 -26.00 -22.21
CA LEU A 324 14.13 -25.50 -22.09
C LEU A 324 15.16 -26.50 -22.62
N THR A 325 16.25 -25.95 -23.14
CA THR A 325 17.36 -26.70 -23.71
C THR A 325 18.69 -26.21 -23.13
N HIS A 326 19.78 -26.95 -23.35
CA HIS A 326 21.12 -26.52 -22.93
C HIS A 326 21.52 -25.15 -23.50
N GLN A 327 21.05 -24.82 -24.71
CA GLN A 327 21.29 -23.53 -25.35
C GLN A 327 20.67 -22.35 -24.57
N ASP A 328 19.57 -22.59 -23.86
CA ASP A 328 18.93 -21.58 -23.03
C ASP A 328 19.78 -21.15 -21.85
N PHE A 329 20.79 -21.95 -21.49
CA PHE A 329 21.69 -21.70 -20.38
C PHE A 329 23.12 -21.39 -20.83
N GLU A 330 23.35 -21.17 -22.13
CA GLU A 330 24.70 -20.97 -22.70
C GLU A 330 25.63 -22.15 -22.39
N LEU A 331 25.04 -23.35 -22.27
CA LEU A 331 25.75 -24.61 -22.08
C LEU A 331 25.82 -25.36 -23.41
N ASN A 332 26.87 -26.15 -23.58
CA ASN A 332 26.98 -27.10 -24.68
C ASN A 332 26.08 -28.33 -24.43
N SER A 333 25.97 -29.22 -25.42
CA SER A 333 25.14 -30.44 -25.31
C SER A 333 25.59 -31.41 -24.22
N GLY A 334 26.81 -31.27 -23.70
CA GLY A 334 27.34 -32.01 -22.55
C GLY A 334 27.07 -31.33 -21.20
N GLY A 335 26.39 -30.19 -21.16
CA GLY A 335 26.07 -29.45 -19.93
C GLY A 335 27.23 -28.63 -19.37
N MET A 336 28.32 -28.44 -20.13
CA MET A 336 29.43 -27.57 -19.74
C MET A 336 29.22 -26.16 -20.33
N PRO A 337 29.76 -25.09 -19.70
CA PRO A 337 29.79 -23.78 -20.31
C PRO A 337 30.40 -23.84 -21.72
N ASN A 338 29.85 -23.06 -22.64
CA ASN A 338 30.50 -22.91 -23.94
C ASN A 338 31.94 -22.40 -23.73
N GLU A 339 32.92 -23.03 -24.39
CA GLU A 339 34.29 -22.54 -24.38
C GLU A 339 34.31 -21.12 -24.96
N VAL A 340 34.95 -20.19 -24.24
CA VAL A 340 35.01 -18.75 -24.57
C VAL A 340 35.85 -18.51 -25.82
#